data_AF-A0A367KIX4-F1
#
_entry.id   AF-A0A367KIX4-F1
#
_cell.length_a   1.000
_cell.length_b   1.000
_cell.length_c   1.000
_cell.angle_alpha   90.00
_cell.angle_beta   90.00
_cell.angle_gamma   90.00
#
_symmetry.space_group_name_H-M   'P 1'
#
loop_
_entity.id
_entity.type
_entity.pdbx_description
1 polymer ?
#
loop_
_entity_poly.entity_id
_entity_poly.type
_entity_poly.pdbx_seq_one_letter_code
_entity_poly.pdbx_strand_id
1 'polypeptide(L)'
;MSSVDQTPRTLSLTRAYNILTHVQSASAIVFSAYVVIHSTQILSANFGGVGLANRSLLLTRPFYQDKGMETVLVLGSAIVHVATGLAKFGLRVYWKQINTATHSSLLPYHRLIGHLQLPFIGLHYYLTRILPIQKYGDSSFIDFSYIGWGLQNRPIFTYGLHTTLVLGSVYHTVSGLSFIYSRYFKKSKLSEPKVPQHGKSVEQQQLNFKTKHNQQLKKALVAALSLSLISGLVIIGRDTKTIPLRLDFESMYSKILCN
;
A
#
# COMPACT_ATOMS: atom_id res chain seq x y z
N MET A 1 15.57 43.12 33.53
CA MET A 1 16.40 42.04 32.95
C MET A 1 15.52 40.80 32.79
N SER A 2 14.98 40.57 31.59
CA SER A 2 14.29 39.31 31.25
C SER A 2 15.09 38.60 30.16
N SER A 3 15.98 37.71 30.58
CA SER A 3 16.69 36.79 29.68
C SER A 3 15.72 35.71 29.20
N VAL A 4 14.95 36.03 28.18
CA VAL A 4 14.31 35.01 27.34
C VAL A 4 15.34 34.62 26.29
N ASP A 5 16.20 33.65 26.62
CA ASP A 5 17.20 33.15 25.69
C ASP A 5 17.03 31.65 25.41
N GLN A 6 16.53 31.39 24.19
CA GLN A 6 16.99 30.41 23.20
C GLN A 6 16.83 28.89 23.46
N THR A 7 15.65 28.41 23.07
CA THR A 7 15.36 27.21 22.25
C THR A 7 16.37 26.04 22.21
N PRO A 8 16.19 25.01 23.06
CA PRO A 8 16.76 23.67 22.86
C PRO A 8 15.81 22.67 22.15
N ARG A 9 14.56 23.05 21.86
CA ARG A 9 13.49 22.10 21.45
C ARG A 9 13.53 21.65 19.97
N THR A 10 14.12 22.42 19.07
CA THR A 10 14.06 22.18 17.60
C THR A 10 14.94 21.00 17.16
N LEU A 11 16.09 20.79 17.80
CA LEU A 11 17.02 19.70 17.50
C LEU A 11 16.42 18.32 17.85
N SER A 12 15.70 18.24 18.98
CA SER A 12 15.04 17.02 19.45
C SER A 12 13.92 16.56 18.49
N LEU A 13 13.07 17.48 18.05
CA LEU A 13 11.98 17.16 17.13
C LEU A 13 12.47 16.80 15.71
N THR A 14 13.55 17.42 15.24
CA THR A 14 14.18 17.05 13.96
C THR A 14 14.76 15.64 14.02
N ARG A 15 15.43 15.29 15.13
CA ARG A 15 15.92 13.93 15.37
C ARG A 15 14.78 12.93 15.42
N ALA A 16 13.68 13.26 16.12
CA ALA A 16 12.49 12.43 16.17
C ALA A 16 11.89 12.20 14.77
N TYR A 17 11.75 13.25 13.95
CA TYR A 17 11.25 13.15 12.58
C TYR A 17 12.11 12.23 11.70
N ASN A 18 13.44 12.30 11.85
CA ASN A 18 14.37 11.43 11.15
C ASN A 18 14.25 9.97 11.59
N ILE A 19 14.16 9.71 12.90
CA ILE A 19 13.92 8.36 13.44
C ILE A 19 12.60 7.81 12.91
N LEU A 20 11.51 8.57 13.00
CA LEU A 20 10.21 8.18 12.46
C LEU A 20 10.29 7.87 10.96
N THR A 21 11.08 8.62 10.20
CA THR A 21 11.26 8.37 8.76
C THR A 21 11.99 7.05 8.49
N HIS A 22 13.01 6.71 9.28
CA HIS A 22 13.69 5.42 9.18
C HIS A 22 12.76 4.27 9.55
N VAL A 23 12.06 4.37 10.68
CA VAL A 23 11.13 3.34 11.14
C VAL A 23 10.00 3.14 10.13
N GLN A 24 9.39 4.22 9.63
CA GLN A 24 8.34 4.17 8.60
C GLN A 24 8.81 3.48 7.32
N SER A 25 10.06 3.72 6.91
CA SER A 25 10.61 3.14 5.67
C SER A 25 10.98 1.67 5.86
N ALA A 26 11.55 1.31 7.01
CA ALA A 26 11.87 -0.08 7.34
C ALA A 26 10.59 -0.92 7.42
N SER A 27 9.56 -0.44 8.12
CA SER A 27 8.27 -1.14 8.19
C SER A 27 7.57 -1.22 6.84
N ALA A 28 7.72 -0.22 5.97
CA ALA A 28 7.21 -0.27 4.59
C ALA A 28 7.86 -1.38 3.76
N ILE A 29 9.17 -1.60 3.89
CA ILE A 29 9.88 -2.68 3.18
C ILE A 29 9.33 -4.05 3.63
N VAL A 30 9.19 -4.25 4.94
CA VAL A 30 8.64 -5.50 5.50
C VAL A 30 7.21 -5.73 5.02
N PHE A 31 6.34 -4.72 5.11
CA PHE A 31 4.95 -4.85 4.67
C PHE A 31 4.83 -5.05 3.15
N SER A 32 5.74 -4.48 2.36
CA SER A 32 5.77 -4.68 0.90
C SER A 32 6.00 -6.14 0.51
N ALA A 33 6.77 -6.90 1.29
CA ALA A 33 6.94 -8.33 1.05
C ALA A 33 5.61 -9.08 1.15
N TYR A 34 4.80 -8.78 2.18
CA TYR A 34 3.44 -9.30 2.30
C TYR A 34 2.57 -8.86 1.11
N VAL A 35 2.59 -7.58 0.72
CA VAL A 35 1.79 -7.07 -0.41
C VAL A 35 2.10 -7.81 -1.71
N VAL A 36 3.38 -8.14 -1.97
CA VAL A 36 3.78 -8.93 -3.15
C VAL A 36 3.20 -10.34 -3.09
N ILE A 37 3.34 -11.02 -1.97
CA ILE A 37 2.81 -12.37 -1.77
C ILE A 37 1.29 -12.38 -1.92
N HIS A 38 0.59 -11.45 -1.26
CA HIS A 38 -0.86 -11.32 -1.31
C HIS A 38 -1.36 -10.98 -2.72
N SER A 39 -0.68 -10.06 -3.43
CA SER A 39 -1.01 -9.71 -4.81
C SER A 39 -0.84 -10.88 -5.77
N THR A 40 0.15 -11.75 -5.53
CA THR A 40 0.40 -12.94 -6.35
C THR A 40 -0.79 -13.89 -6.36
N GLN A 41 -1.50 -14.02 -5.23
CA GLN A 41 -2.69 -14.85 -5.11
C GLN A 41 -3.77 -14.41 -6.11
N ILE A 42 -4.05 -13.11 -6.19
CA ILE A 42 -5.04 -12.52 -7.11
C ILE A 42 -4.52 -12.57 -8.55
N LEU A 43 -3.25 -12.24 -8.78
CA LEU A 43 -2.65 -12.25 -10.13
C LEU A 43 -2.73 -13.63 -10.77
N SER A 44 -2.54 -14.69 -9.98
CA SER A 44 -2.57 -16.06 -10.47
C SER A 44 -3.93 -16.47 -11.08
N ALA A 45 -5.01 -15.78 -10.71
CA ALA A 45 -6.32 -15.98 -11.34
C ALA A 45 -6.31 -15.70 -12.85
N ASN A 46 -5.45 -14.79 -13.33
CA ASN A 46 -5.31 -14.52 -14.77
C ASN A 46 -4.79 -15.71 -15.58
N PHE A 47 -4.18 -16.69 -14.93
CA PHE A 47 -3.55 -17.84 -15.61
C PHE A 47 -4.33 -19.14 -15.43
N GLY A 48 -4.93 -19.34 -14.26
CA GLY A 48 -5.59 -20.61 -13.93
C GLY A 48 -6.90 -20.44 -13.15
N GLY A 49 -7.52 -19.26 -13.27
CA GLY A 49 -8.80 -18.97 -12.63
C GLY A 49 -8.76 -18.99 -11.11
N VAL A 50 -9.94 -19.07 -10.49
CA VAL A 50 -10.07 -19.15 -9.03
C VAL A 50 -9.33 -20.34 -8.41
N GLY A 51 -9.21 -21.45 -9.17
CA GLY A 51 -8.50 -22.64 -8.72
C GLY A 51 -7.02 -22.37 -8.45
N LEU A 52 -6.33 -21.71 -9.39
CA LEU A 52 -4.92 -21.34 -9.20
C LEU A 52 -4.76 -20.23 -8.14
N ALA A 53 -5.73 -19.32 -8.03
CA ALA A 53 -5.77 -18.33 -6.97
C ALA A 53 -5.82 -18.98 -5.58
N ASN A 54 -6.71 -19.95 -5.38
CA ASN A 54 -6.81 -20.71 -4.13
C ASN A 54 -5.54 -21.53 -3.84
N ARG A 55 -4.95 -22.19 -4.85
CA ARG A 55 -3.68 -22.90 -4.67
C ARG A 55 -2.55 -21.96 -4.26
N SER A 56 -2.45 -20.80 -4.91
CA SER A 56 -1.46 -19.78 -4.57
C SER A 56 -1.68 -19.23 -3.17
N LEU A 57 -2.93 -19.01 -2.76
CA LEU A 57 -3.29 -18.66 -1.39
C LEU A 57 -2.76 -19.72 -0.41
N LEU A 58 -3.13 -20.99 -0.60
CA LEU A 58 -2.70 -22.10 0.26
C LEU A 58 -1.17 -22.24 0.33
N LEU A 59 -0.49 -22.15 -0.81
CA LEU A 59 0.97 -22.23 -0.90
C LEU A 59 1.65 -21.11 -0.12
N THR A 60 1.04 -19.93 -0.10
CA THR A 60 1.65 -18.75 0.49
C THR A 60 1.30 -18.52 1.95
N ARG A 61 0.21 -19.12 2.47
CA ARG A 61 -0.22 -18.97 3.87
C ARG A 61 0.92 -19.19 4.87
N PRO A 62 1.75 -20.26 4.77
CA PRO A 62 2.81 -20.48 5.76
C PRO A 62 3.80 -19.32 5.87
N PHE A 63 3.99 -18.52 4.83
CA PHE A 63 4.94 -17.39 4.85
C PHE A 63 4.42 -16.15 5.59
N TYR A 64 3.12 -16.03 5.85
CA TYR A 64 2.57 -14.82 6.48
C TYR A 64 1.41 -15.05 7.46
N GLN A 65 0.86 -16.27 7.54
CA GLN A 65 -0.24 -16.67 8.43
C GLN A 65 0.17 -17.69 9.51
N ASP A 66 1.45 -18.04 9.60
CA ASP A 66 1.93 -18.86 10.71
C ASP A 66 1.86 -18.11 12.05
N LYS A 67 1.84 -18.87 13.16
CA LYS A 67 1.68 -18.35 14.52
C LYS A 67 2.74 -17.29 14.82
N GLY A 68 2.30 -16.04 14.95
CA GLY A 68 3.14 -14.88 15.23
C GLY A 68 3.70 -14.17 13.99
N MET A 69 3.84 -14.85 12.85
CA MET A 69 4.28 -14.21 11.59
C MET A 69 3.24 -13.21 11.08
N GLU A 70 1.94 -13.56 11.13
CA GLU A 70 0.88 -12.62 10.75
C GLU A 70 0.89 -11.37 11.61
N THR A 71 1.07 -11.55 12.91
CA THR A 71 1.14 -10.46 13.88
C THR A 71 2.33 -9.55 13.63
N VAL A 72 3.50 -10.10 13.29
CA VAL A 72 4.73 -9.30 13.12
C VAL A 72 4.85 -8.72 11.71
N LEU A 73 4.75 -9.56 10.68
CA LEU A 73 5.02 -9.21 9.27
C LEU A 73 3.87 -8.51 8.57
N VAL A 74 2.63 -8.76 8.99
CA VAL A 74 1.45 -8.17 8.35
C VAL A 74 0.92 -7.05 9.22
N LEU A 75 0.43 -7.38 10.41
CA LEU A 75 -0.24 -6.42 11.28
C LEU A 75 0.76 -5.44 11.91
N GLY A 76 1.87 -5.95 12.46
CA GLY A 76 2.88 -5.18 13.16
C GLY A 76 3.55 -4.16 12.25
N SER A 77 4.09 -4.59 11.10
CA SER A 77 4.71 -3.66 10.15
C SER A 77 3.71 -2.65 9.58
N ALA A 78 2.46 -3.04 9.32
CA ALA A 78 1.42 -2.11 8.86
C ALA A 78 1.11 -1.05 9.92
N ILE A 79 0.87 -1.46 11.17
CA ILE A 79 0.60 -0.54 12.28
C ILE A 79 1.77 0.42 12.49
N VAL A 80 3.00 -0.09 12.52
CA VAL A 80 4.21 0.74 12.66
C VAL A 80 4.33 1.73 11.52
N HIS A 81 4.08 1.30 10.27
CA HIS A 81 4.10 2.19 9.11
C HIS A 81 3.05 3.31 9.21
N VAL A 82 1.80 2.98 9.56
CA VAL A 82 0.72 3.95 9.70
C VAL A 82 0.98 4.90 10.86
N ALA A 83 1.32 4.38 12.04
CA ALA A 83 1.56 5.17 13.25
C ALA A 83 2.70 6.18 13.06
N THR A 84 3.82 5.76 12.47
CA THR A 84 4.94 6.67 12.17
C THR A 84 4.58 7.70 11.09
N GLY A 85 3.78 7.32 10.09
CA GLY A 85 3.25 8.25 9.08
C GLY A 85 2.33 9.32 9.67
N LEU A 86 1.41 8.92 10.57
CA LEU A 86 0.51 9.82 11.29
C LEU A 86 1.28 10.73 12.26
N ALA A 87 2.26 10.19 13.00
CA ALA A 87 3.12 10.99 13.87
C ALA A 87 3.88 12.07 13.09
N LYS A 88 4.43 11.73 11.92
CA LYS A 88 5.08 12.70 11.02
C LYS A 88 4.11 13.70 10.41
N PHE A 89 2.84 13.31 10.22
CA PHE A 89 1.81 14.27 9.83
C PHE A 89 1.54 15.27 10.96
N GLY A 90 1.37 14.80 12.20
CA GLY A 90 1.22 15.64 13.39
C GLY A 90 2.39 16.62 13.59
N LEU A 91 3.63 16.17 13.43
CA LEU A 91 4.82 17.04 13.49
C LEU A 91 4.80 18.14 12.41
N ARG A 92 4.37 17.82 11.18
CA ARG A 92 4.25 18.81 10.09
C ARG A 92 3.14 19.83 10.35
N VAL A 93 2.02 19.38 10.91
CA VAL A 93 0.92 20.26 11.35
C VAL A 93 1.43 21.20 12.45
N TYR A 94 2.10 20.65 13.46
CA TYR A 94 2.69 21.42 14.55
C TYR A 94 3.68 22.49 14.07
N TRP A 95 4.53 22.17 13.10
CA TRP A 95 5.46 23.11 12.48
C TRP A 95 4.86 24.06 11.44
N LYS A 96 3.54 24.00 11.18
CA LYS A 96 2.86 24.74 10.10
C LYS A 96 3.48 24.50 8.71
N GLN A 97 4.12 23.34 8.51
CA GLN A 97 4.80 22.94 7.27
C GLN A 97 3.90 22.10 6.34
N ILE A 98 2.58 22.29 6.40
CA ILE A 98 1.63 21.51 5.59
C ILE A 98 1.82 21.83 4.08
N ASN A 99 2.22 23.06 3.75
CA ASN A 99 2.31 23.58 2.38
C ASN A 99 3.74 23.64 1.78
N THR A 100 4.79 23.30 2.53
CA THR A 100 6.19 23.54 2.10
C THR A 100 6.78 22.45 1.21
N ALA A 101 6.05 21.36 0.93
CA ALA A 101 6.55 20.26 0.10
C ALA A 101 6.07 20.40 -1.36
N THR A 102 6.57 21.40 -2.08
CA THR A 102 6.57 21.41 -3.55
C THR A 102 7.61 20.44 -4.09
N HIS A 103 7.47 19.15 -3.77
CA HIS A 103 8.18 18.14 -4.54
C HIS A 103 7.35 17.83 -5.77
N SER A 104 7.86 18.25 -6.94
CA SER A 104 7.37 17.86 -8.27
C SER A 104 7.59 16.36 -8.50
N SER A 105 6.91 15.53 -7.73
CA SER A 105 6.86 14.09 -7.91
C SER A 105 5.64 13.79 -8.77
N LEU A 106 5.82 12.98 -9.82
CA LEU A 106 4.77 12.55 -10.75
C LEU A 106 3.55 11.91 -10.06
N LEU A 107 3.78 11.30 -8.89
CA LEU A 107 2.76 10.70 -8.06
C LEU A 107 2.64 11.51 -6.75
N PRO A 108 2.19 12.79 -6.84
CA PRO A 108 2.29 13.75 -5.73
C PRO A 108 1.38 13.37 -4.56
N TYR A 109 0.38 12.51 -4.81
CA TYR A 109 -0.64 12.15 -3.86
C TYR A 109 -0.27 10.96 -2.98
N HIS A 110 0.99 10.52 -2.93
CA HIS A 110 1.43 9.38 -2.09
C HIS A 110 0.86 9.44 -0.66
N ARG A 111 0.98 10.60 0.00
CA ARG A 111 0.46 10.84 1.36
C ARG A 111 -1.07 10.82 1.40
N LEU A 112 -1.72 11.52 0.48
CA LEU A 112 -3.18 11.60 0.41
C LEU A 112 -3.79 10.22 0.21
N ILE A 113 -3.30 9.47 -0.76
CA ILE A 113 -3.72 8.09 -1.04
C ILE A 113 -3.51 7.21 0.19
N GLY A 114 -2.34 7.30 0.85
CA GLY A 114 -2.09 6.52 2.07
C GLY A 114 -3.10 6.79 3.19
N HIS A 115 -3.52 8.04 3.39
CA HIS A 115 -4.56 8.38 4.38
C HIS A 115 -5.95 7.90 3.94
N LEU A 116 -6.30 8.10 2.67
CA LEU A 116 -7.60 7.66 2.13
C LEU A 116 -7.74 6.14 2.17
N GLN A 117 -6.65 5.37 2.08
CA GLN A 117 -6.68 3.92 2.13
C GLN A 117 -6.95 3.33 3.52
N LEU A 118 -6.69 4.07 4.61
CA LEU A 118 -6.87 3.56 5.98
C LEU A 118 -8.26 2.96 6.25
N PRO A 119 -9.39 3.65 5.98
CA PRO A 119 -10.71 3.07 6.18
C PRO A 119 -10.96 1.83 5.32
N PHE A 120 -10.48 1.79 4.08
CA PHE A 120 -10.67 0.64 3.19
C PHE A 120 -9.84 -0.56 3.64
N ILE A 121 -8.60 -0.37 4.11
CA ILE A 121 -7.78 -1.45 4.66
C ILE A 121 -8.43 -2.00 5.93
N GLY A 122 -8.93 -1.12 6.80
CA GLY A 122 -9.67 -1.52 8.01
C GLY A 122 -10.92 -2.34 7.65
N LEU A 123 -11.69 -1.91 6.66
CA LEU A 123 -12.87 -2.62 6.19
C LEU A 123 -12.52 -3.97 5.53
N HIS A 124 -11.44 -4.04 4.75
CA HIS A 124 -10.96 -5.30 4.18
C HIS A 124 -10.45 -6.28 5.25
N TYR A 125 -9.71 -5.80 6.24
CA TYR A 125 -9.30 -6.61 7.40
C TYR A 125 -10.51 -7.08 8.20
N TYR A 126 -11.50 -6.22 8.43
CA TYR A 126 -12.74 -6.60 9.09
C TYR A 126 -13.48 -7.71 8.33
N LEU A 127 -13.64 -7.55 7.00
CA LEU A 127 -14.30 -8.51 6.13
C LEU A 127 -13.58 -9.87 6.10
N THR A 128 -12.25 -9.87 5.96
CA THR A 128 -11.46 -11.08 5.67
C THR A 128 -10.83 -11.75 6.90
N ARG A 129 -10.83 -11.07 8.05
CA ARG A 129 -10.29 -11.60 9.30
C ARG A 129 -11.31 -11.60 10.42
N ILE A 130 -11.81 -10.42 10.80
CA ILE A 130 -12.63 -10.29 12.01
C ILE A 130 -13.97 -11.01 11.88
N LEU A 131 -14.68 -10.84 10.76
CA LEU A 131 -15.96 -11.52 10.54
C LEU A 131 -15.85 -13.05 10.53
N PRO A 132 -14.89 -13.66 9.81
CA PRO A 132 -14.59 -15.08 9.90
C PRO A 132 -14.28 -15.55 11.33
N ILE A 133 -13.41 -14.85 12.05
CA ILE A 133 -13.08 -15.19 13.45
C ILE A 133 -14.33 -15.17 14.33
N GLN A 134 -15.19 -14.17 14.19
CA GLN A 134 -16.44 -14.09 14.93
C GLN A 134 -17.42 -15.22 14.58
N LYS A 135 -17.42 -15.70 13.33
CA LYS A 135 -18.38 -16.71 12.84
C LYS A 135 -17.91 -18.15 13.12
N TYR A 136 -16.61 -18.41 13.02
CA TYR A 136 -16.06 -19.78 13.05
C TYR A 136 -14.90 -19.95 14.04
N GLY A 137 -14.51 -18.91 14.78
CA GLY A 137 -13.38 -18.94 15.72
C GLY A 137 -12.00 -18.80 15.06
N ASP A 138 -11.92 -18.77 13.73
CA ASP A 138 -10.69 -18.65 12.94
C ASP A 138 -10.99 -17.93 11.61
N SER A 139 -9.97 -17.45 10.91
CA SER A 139 -10.06 -16.93 9.54
C SER A 139 -9.23 -17.75 8.53
N SER A 140 -8.57 -18.81 8.97
CA SER A 140 -7.67 -19.62 8.13
C SER A 140 -8.39 -20.37 7.00
N PHE A 141 -9.67 -20.73 7.13
CA PHE A 141 -10.42 -21.43 6.08
C PHE A 141 -10.95 -20.49 4.99
N ILE A 142 -10.80 -19.17 5.13
CA ILE A 142 -11.28 -18.20 4.14
C ILE A 142 -10.45 -18.25 2.88
N ASP A 143 -11.12 -18.48 1.76
CA ASP A 143 -10.55 -18.63 0.43
C ASP A 143 -11.23 -17.65 -0.57
N PHE A 144 -10.88 -17.75 -1.85
CA PHE A 144 -11.52 -16.92 -2.87
C PHE A 144 -12.99 -17.28 -3.13
N SER A 145 -13.51 -18.38 -2.58
CA SER A 145 -14.94 -18.70 -2.66
C SER A 145 -15.75 -17.72 -1.79
N TYR A 146 -15.23 -17.33 -0.62
CA TYR A 146 -15.86 -16.31 0.23
C TYR A 146 -15.91 -14.94 -0.47
N ILE A 147 -14.78 -14.51 -1.04
CA ILE A 147 -14.70 -13.23 -1.78
C ILE A 147 -15.53 -13.29 -3.06
N GLY A 148 -15.48 -14.40 -3.79
CA GLY A 148 -16.26 -14.64 -5.01
C GLY A 148 -17.76 -14.58 -4.77
N TRP A 149 -18.24 -15.15 -3.66
CA TRP A 149 -19.63 -14.99 -3.24
C TRP A 149 -20.00 -13.51 -3.07
N GLY A 150 -19.16 -12.72 -2.41
CA GLY A 150 -19.37 -11.27 -2.28
C GLY A 150 -19.36 -10.52 -3.61
N LEU A 151 -18.48 -10.89 -4.54
CA LEU A 151 -18.43 -10.29 -5.87
C LEU A 151 -19.70 -10.57 -6.68
N GLN A 152 -20.37 -11.69 -6.43
CA GLN A 152 -21.60 -12.07 -7.12
C GLN A 152 -22.85 -11.52 -6.47
N ASN A 153 -22.94 -11.62 -5.14
CA ASN A 153 -24.17 -11.33 -4.39
C ASN A 153 -24.19 -9.90 -3.82
N ARG A 154 -23.01 -9.30 -3.59
CA ARG A 154 -22.83 -7.92 -3.11
C ARG A 154 -21.86 -7.15 -4.03
N PRO A 155 -22.11 -7.10 -5.35
CA PRO A 155 -21.12 -6.66 -6.34
C PRO A 155 -20.65 -5.23 -6.11
N ILE A 156 -21.56 -4.29 -5.87
CA ILE A 156 -21.22 -2.86 -5.69
C ILE A 156 -20.21 -2.70 -4.55
N PHE A 157 -20.50 -3.29 -3.40
CA PHE A 157 -19.64 -3.23 -2.23
C PHE A 157 -18.32 -3.97 -2.46
N THR A 158 -18.38 -5.23 -2.90
CA THR A 158 -17.18 -6.08 -2.95
C THR A 158 -16.24 -5.64 -4.06
N TYR A 159 -16.74 -5.32 -5.27
CA TYR A 159 -15.89 -4.74 -6.32
C TYR A 159 -15.40 -3.35 -5.93
N GLY A 160 -16.26 -2.49 -5.36
CA GLY A 160 -15.89 -1.13 -4.96
C GLY A 160 -14.74 -1.12 -3.95
N LEU A 161 -14.86 -1.92 -2.88
CA LEU A 161 -13.85 -2.07 -1.84
C LEU A 161 -12.52 -2.56 -2.42
N HIS A 162 -12.52 -3.70 -3.12
CA HIS A 162 -11.29 -4.33 -3.59
C HIS A 162 -10.64 -3.55 -4.73
N THR A 163 -11.41 -2.95 -5.63
CA THR A 163 -10.87 -2.10 -6.70
C THR A 163 -10.21 -0.84 -6.13
N THR A 164 -10.85 -0.19 -5.17
CA THR A 164 -10.27 0.99 -4.49
C THR A 164 -8.97 0.63 -3.79
N LEU A 165 -8.93 -0.53 -3.13
CA LEU A 165 -7.72 -1.03 -2.49
C LEU A 165 -6.62 -1.37 -3.48
N VAL A 166 -6.92 -2.03 -4.59
CA VAL A 166 -5.95 -2.34 -5.65
C VAL A 166 -5.34 -1.05 -6.21
N LEU A 167 -6.18 -0.11 -6.66
CA LEU A 167 -5.73 1.14 -7.25
C LEU A 167 -4.88 1.97 -6.27
N GLY A 168 -5.38 2.13 -5.04
CA GLY A 168 -4.68 2.85 -3.98
C GLY A 168 -3.34 2.19 -3.65
N SER A 169 -3.33 0.87 -3.46
CA SER A 169 -2.15 0.14 -2.98
C SER A 169 -1.06 0.10 -4.04
N VAL A 170 -1.42 -0.13 -5.30
CA VAL A 170 -0.46 -0.08 -6.41
C VAL A 170 0.12 1.32 -6.54
N TYR A 171 -0.72 2.36 -6.53
CA TYR A 171 -0.24 3.74 -6.58
C TYR A 171 0.70 4.06 -5.40
N HIS A 172 0.28 3.73 -4.18
CA HIS A 172 1.03 4.04 -2.95
C HIS A 172 2.37 3.30 -2.90
N THR A 173 2.40 2.04 -3.32
CA THR A 173 3.61 1.21 -3.37
C THR A 173 4.59 1.71 -4.44
N VAL A 174 4.12 1.93 -5.68
CA VAL A 174 4.99 2.39 -6.78
C VAL A 174 5.54 3.80 -6.51
N SER A 175 4.73 4.70 -5.94
CA SER A 175 5.21 6.03 -5.52
C SER A 175 6.20 5.93 -4.34
N GLY A 176 5.88 5.12 -3.33
CA GLY A 176 6.68 4.86 -2.13
C GLY A 176 8.07 4.31 -2.42
N LEU A 177 8.17 3.40 -3.39
CA LEU A 177 9.43 2.76 -3.78
C LEU A 177 10.49 3.77 -4.19
N SER A 178 10.10 4.89 -4.81
CA SER A 178 11.06 5.93 -5.20
C SER A 178 11.65 6.70 -4.01
N PHE A 179 10.91 6.83 -2.90
CA PHE A 179 11.42 7.40 -1.65
C PHE A 179 12.39 6.43 -0.97
N ILE A 180 12.06 5.14 -0.92
CA ILE A 180 12.95 4.09 -0.38
C ILE A 180 14.24 4.01 -1.21
N TYR A 181 14.12 3.95 -2.53
CA TYR A 181 15.27 3.87 -3.43
C TYR A 181 16.20 5.07 -3.26
N SER A 182 15.66 6.28 -3.25
CA SER A 182 16.47 7.50 -3.08
C SER A 182 17.13 7.60 -1.71
N ARG A 183 16.57 6.95 -0.67
CA ARG A 183 17.13 6.96 0.68
C ARG A 183 18.22 5.92 0.90
N TYR A 184 17.99 4.67 0.49
CA TYR A 184 18.87 3.55 0.84
C TYR A 184 19.85 3.17 -0.27
N PHE A 185 19.49 3.41 -1.53
CA PHE A 185 20.23 2.87 -2.67
C PHE A 185 20.88 3.93 -3.55
N LYS A 186 20.33 5.16 -3.57
CA LYS A 186 20.95 6.27 -4.29
C LYS A 186 22.17 6.77 -3.50
N LYS A 187 23.38 6.42 -3.94
CA LYS A 187 24.61 7.08 -3.47
C LYS A 187 24.50 8.58 -3.75
N SER A 188 24.62 9.42 -2.72
CA SER A 188 24.84 10.84 -2.93
C SER A 188 26.18 11.01 -3.64
N LYS A 189 26.18 11.34 -4.94
CA LYS A 189 27.36 11.96 -5.54
C LYS A 189 27.56 13.28 -4.80
N LEU A 190 28.53 13.32 -3.91
CA LEU A 190 29.08 14.57 -3.37
C LEU A 190 29.65 15.34 -4.57
N SER A 191 29.12 16.55 -4.76
CA SER A 191 29.63 17.71 -5.48
C SER A 191 30.65 17.47 -6.61
N GLU A 192 30.22 17.61 -7.87
CA GLU A 192 31.12 18.03 -8.94
C GLU A 192 31.10 19.58 -9.06
N PRO A 193 32.25 20.25 -9.23
CA PRO A 193 32.35 21.70 -9.24
C PRO A 193 31.63 22.31 -10.46
N LYS A 194 31.07 23.52 -10.27
CA LYS A 194 30.42 24.32 -11.32
C LYS A 194 31.42 24.63 -12.44
N VAL A 195 31.37 23.89 -13.53
CA VAL A 195 32.06 24.23 -14.80
C VAL A 195 31.23 25.29 -15.57
N PRO A 196 31.84 26.24 -16.31
CA PRO A 196 31.15 27.36 -16.93
C PRO A 196 30.07 26.99 -17.95
N GLN A 197 29.08 27.88 -18.08
CA GLN A 197 27.83 27.68 -18.81
C GLN A 197 27.99 27.88 -20.33
N HIS A 198 28.26 26.81 -21.09
CA HIS A 198 28.03 26.83 -22.55
C HIS A 198 27.45 25.52 -23.13
N GLY A 199 27.35 24.44 -22.34
CA GLY A 199 26.78 23.14 -22.77
C GLY A 199 25.44 22.75 -22.14
N LYS A 200 24.80 23.65 -21.38
CA LYS A 200 23.64 23.32 -20.53
C LYS A 200 22.38 22.88 -21.29
N SER A 201 22.19 23.30 -22.54
CA SER A 201 20.97 22.95 -23.29
C SER A 201 20.87 21.44 -23.53
N VAL A 202 21.97 20.79 -23.93
CA VAL A 202 21.99 19.35 -24.24
C VAL A 202 21.91 18.51 -22.96
N GLU A 203 22.67 18.86 -21.92
CA GLU A 203 22.61 18.13 -20.64
C GLU A 203 21.24 18.27 -19.96
N GLN A 204 20.66 19.48 -19.98
CA GLN A 204 19.35 19.74 -19.41
C GLN A 204 18.24 19.07 -20.23
N GLN A 205 18.37 19.01 -21.56
CA GLN A 205 17.49 18.25 -22.43
C GLN A 205 17.58 16.73 -22.15
N GLN A 206 18.78 16.20 -21.92
CA GLN A 206 18.99 14.80 -21.54
C GLN A 206 18.40 14.47 -20.16
N LEU A 207 18.57 15.36 -19.17
CA LEU A 207 17.98 15.22 -17.83
C LEU A 207 16.46 15.27 -17.88
N ASN A 208 15.90 16.18 -18.68
CA ASN A 208 14.45 16.28 -18.91
C ASN A 208 13.91 15.02 -19.58
N PHE A 209 14.61 14.50 -20.59
CA PHE A 209 14.25 13.26 -21.28
C PHE A 209 14.26 12.06 -20.33
N LYS A 210 15.34 11.87 -19.55
CA LYS A 210 15.42 10.80 -18.54
C LYS A 210 14.32 10.92 -17.49
N THR A 211 14.02 12.14 -17.05
CA THR A 211 12.96 12.39 -16.07
C THR A 211 11.60 12.04 -16.67
N LYS A 212 11.28 12.52 -17.88
CA LYS A 212 10.03 12.21 -18.58
C LYS A 212 9.87 10.70 -18.84
N HIS A 213 10.95 10.03 -19.25
CA HIS A 213 10.94 8.58 -19.47
C HIS A 213 10.66 7.80 -18.17
N ASN A 214 11.38 8.10 -17.09
CA ASN A 214 11.14 7.49 -15.78
C ASN A 214 9.71 7.74 -15.28
N GLN A 215 9.15 8.90 -15.60
CA GLN A 215 7.77 9.21 -15.27
C GLN A 215 6.77 8.35 -16.06
N GLN A 216 6.97 8.22 -17.38
CA GLN A 216 6.14 7.34 -18.20
C GLN A 216 6.21 5.89 -17.74
N LEU A 217 7.40 5.39 -17.41
CA LEU A 217 7.57 4.04 -16.85
C LEU A 217 6.75 3.83 -15.57
N LYS A 218 6.80 4.77 -14.61
CA LYS A 218 6.01 4.66 -13.37
C LYS A 218 4.51 4.62 -13.64
N LYS A 219 4.01 5.45 -14.57
CA LYS A 219 2.59 5.44 -14.97
C LYS A 219 2.20 4.12 -15.62
N ALA A 220 3.03 3.62 -16.53
CA ALA A 220 2.82 2.33 -17.19
C ALA A 220 2.79 1.19 -16.17
N LEU A 221 3.72 1.19 -15.20
CA LEU A 221 3.76 0.19 -14.13
C LEU A 221 2.50 0.23 -13.26
N VAL A 222 2.06 1.42 -12.83
CA VAL A 222 0.82 1.55 -12.04
C VAL A 222 -0.39 1.02 -12.84
N ALA A 223 -0.50 1.40 -14.11
CA ALA A 223 -1.60 0.96 -14.96
C ALA A 223 -1.57 -0.55 -15.17
N ALA A 224 -0.42 -1.11 -15.55
CA ALA A 224 -0.27 -2.54 -15.80
C ALA A 224 -0.60 -3.39 -14.56
N LEU A 225 0.01 -3.08 -13.41
CA LEU A 225 -0.25 -3.82 -12.17
C LEU A 225 -1.71 -3.71 -11.73
N SER A 226 -2.30 -2.52 -11.82
CA SER A 226 -3.71 -2.31 -11.45
C SER A 226 -4.64 -3.12 -12.35
N LEU A 227 -4.44 -3.06 -13.68
CA LEU A 227 -5.25 -3.79 -14.64
C LEU A 227 -5.12 -5.30 -14.46
N SER A 228 -3.91 -5.82 -14.25
CA SER A 228 -3.70 -7.26 -14.00
C SER A 228 -4.39 -7.74 -12.72
N LEU A 229 -4.33 -6.95 -11.63
CA LEU A 229 -4.98 -7.30 -10.37
C LEU A 229 -6.51 -7.21 -10.45
N ILE A 230 -7.04 -6.15 -11.07
CA ILE A 230 -8.49 -5.99 -11.30
C ILE A 230 -9.01 -7.08 -12.22
N SER A 231 -8.26 -7.43 -13.28
CA SER A 231 -8.59 -8.57 -14.15
C SER A 231 -8.68 -9.87 -13.37
N GLY A 232 -7.70 -10.15 -12.50
CA GLY A 232 -7.73 -11.32 -11.61
C GLY A 232 -8.96 -11.34 -10.70
N LEU A 233 -9.34 -10.19 -10.14
CA LEU A 233 -10.54 -10.05 -9.32
C LEU A 233 -11.83 -10.35 -10.12
N VAL A 234 -11.93 -9.84 -11.35
CA VAL A 234 -13.07 -10.12 -12.25
C VAL A 234 -13.17 -11.60 -12.59
N ILE A 235 -12.03 -12.26 -12.85
CA ILE A 235 -11.99 -13.70 -13.11
C ILE A 235 -12.47 -14.48 -11.88
N ILE A 236 -11.97 -14.15 -10.68
CA ILE A 236 -12.44 -14.77 -9.43
C ILE A 236 -13.96 -14.65 -9.29
N GLY A 237 -14.53 -13.46 -9.51
CA GLY A 237 -15.98 -13.26 -9.40
C GLY A 237 -16.80 -14.02 -10.45
N ARG A 238 -16.22 -14.30 -11.63
CA ARG A 238 -16.88 -15.04 -12.72
C ARG A 238 -16.80 -16.56 -12.55
N ASP A 239 -15.65 -17.07 -12.09
CA ASP A 239 -15.40 -18.51 -11.97
C ASP A 239 -16.16 -19.13 -10.80
N THR A 240 -16.53 -18.36 -9.79
CA THR A 240 -17.22 -18.85 -8.60
C THR A 240 -18.73 -19.10 -8.78
N LYS A 241 -19.27 -19.09 -10.01
CA LYS A 241 -20.73 -19.16 -10.27
C LYS A 241 -21.39 -20.46 -9.81
N THR A 242 -20.62 -21.48 -9.43
CA THR A 242 -21.11 -22.77 -8.92
C THR A 242 -21.15 -22.85 -7.40
N ILE A 243 -20.98 -21.74 -6.66
CA ILE A 243 -21.04 -21.79 -5.19
C ILE A 243 -22.51 -22.03 -4.78
N PRO A 244 -22.83 -23.16 -4.09
CA PRO A 244 -24.16 -23.39 -3.56
C PRO A 244 -24.55 -22.27 -2.59
N LEU A 245 -25.83 -22.09 -2.28
CA LEU A 245 -26.27 -21.04 -1.37
C LEU A 245 -25.51 -21.16 -0.02
N ARG A 246 -24.62 -20.19 0.26
CA ARG A 246 -23.77 -20.13 1.46
C ARG A 246 -24.34 -19.11 2.43
N LEU A 247 -25.34 -19.52 3.20
CA LEU A 247 -25.98 -18.70 4.24
C LEU A 247 -24.98 -18.19 5.28
N ASP A 248 -23.90 -18.93 5.50
CA ASP A 248 -22.80 -18.54 6.36
C ASP A 248 -22.06 -17.31 5.81
N PHE A 249 -21.77 -17.26 4.50
CA PHE A 249 -21.18 -16.10 3.84
C PHE A 249 -22.13 -14.90 3.86
N GLU A 250 -23.40 -15.14 3.54
CA GLU A 250 -24.44 -14.10 3.59
C GLU A 250 -24.52 -13.46 4.98
N SER A 251 -24.58 -14.28 6.04
CA SER A 251 -24.68 -13.80 7.42
C SER A 251 -23.51 -12.88 7.82
N MET A 252 -22.32 -13.08 7.25
CA MET A 252 -21.18 -12.20 7.49
C MET A 252 -21.30 -10.89 6.71
N TYR A 253 -21.63 -10.95 5.41
CA TYR A 253 -21.78 -9.74 4.59
C TYR A 253 -22.94 -8.84 5.08
N SER A 254 -24.03 -9.43 5.58
CA SER A 254 -25.17 -8.70 6.13
C SER A 254 -24.85 -7.93 7.42
N LYS A 255 -23.73 -8.21 8.09
CA LYS A 255 -23.24 -7.38 9.22
C LYS A 255 -22.63 -6.06 8.77
N ILE A 256 -22.24 -5.94 7.51
CA ILE A 256 -21.65 -4.71 6.95
C ILE A 256 -22.71 -3.92 6.16
N LEU A 257 -23.50 -4.64 5.37
CA LEU A 257 -24.53 -4.06 4.52
C LEU A 257 -25.88 -4.50 5.08
N CYS A 258 -26.67 -3.55 5.56
CA CYS A 258 -28.08 -3.82 5.80
C CYS A 258 -28.75 -4.14 4.46
N ASN A 259 -29.59 -5.18 4.46
CA ASN A 259 -30.49 -5.48 3.34
C ASN A 259 -31.56 -4.41 3.19
#